data_AF-A0A504IQK2-F1
#
_entry.id   AF-A0A504IQK2-F1
#
_cell.length_a   1.000
_cell.length_b   1.000
_cell.length_c   1.000
_cell.angle_alpha   90.00
_cell.angle_beta   90.00
_cell.angle_gamma   90.00
#
_symmetry.space_group_name_H-M   'P 1'
#
loop_
_entity.id
_entity.type
_entity.pdbx_description
1 polymer ?
#
loop_
_entity_poly.entity_id
_entity_poly.type
_entity_poly.pdbx_seq_one_letter_code
_entity_poly.pdbx_strand_id
1 'polypeptide(L)'
;TNWFTAGNWTPASVPTAADNVTINTSAVNPTVINGANAFAGGVTISNGSSSSGDLTISNAGTLTSQDGTLAYSATANASATITGVGSSWSTFASFALGYGGTGTLNVASGGVMNDGSSFVGYNSGSVGTATVDGTGSQWNSAGNLYVGFGGTGSVTVSNGGLLSDDLANIGGSFSASGTVLVTGLGSAWTNASQVTVGDQGTGFLDIFSGATATDVTGVVAANAGSHGTVNVSGTGSTWTNSGNLTVGQTGTGAMIVSAGGKVTDSVGTIAKNSNSTGTVIVDGTGSTWTNASHLFIGDQGTGTLTVSNGGKVSNLSGILGNLAGSSGTATVDGVGSTWANAALAVGNGGFGTLTITNGGKVTSSVGYAGYAAGSTGTVAVDGNGSSWTNTSNLFIGDQGQGALTILGGGAVSSAIGTIGALTDSIGFATVTGSGSTWTNSSDLFVGDSGSGTLLVGSGGVVSNASGNIGAKAGSTGFVFVDGAGSTWTNSSNLAVGDFGTGTLAISHGGVVKNSSAVIGAKADSTGTVFVENAGSTWTN
;
A
#
# COMPACT_ATOMS: atom_id res chain seq x y z
N THR A 1 -9.78 20.09 44.49
CA THR A 1 -8.81 20.87 45.28
C THR A 1 -8.10 21.89 44.39
N ASN A 2 -7.71 23.06 44.91
CA ASN A 2 -7.08 24.13 44.12
C ASN A 2 -5.54 24.01 44.17
N TRP A 3 -4.85 24.05 43.03
CA TRP A 3 -3.36 24.02 42.91
C TRP A 3 -2.64 25.09 43.75
N PHE A 4 -3.30 26.20 44.05
CA PHE A 4 -2.72 27.30 44.82
C PHE A 4 -3.04 27.22 46.32
N THR A 5 -3.62 26.12 46.78
CA THR A 5 -3.90 25.84 48.19
C THR A 5 -3.08 24.64 48.67
N ALA A 6 -2.10 24.89 49.53
CA ALA A 6 -1.19 23.87 50.06
C ALA A 6 -1.91 22.65 50.68
N GLY A 7 -1.28 21.47 50.59
CA GLY A 7 -1.73 20.24 51.25
C GLY A 7 -2.61 19.30 50.42
N ASN A 8 -2.91 19.64 49.17
CA ASN A 8 -3.72 18.80 48.27
C ASN A 8 -2.90 17.85 47.39
N TRP A 9 -1.58 17.90 47.49
CA TRP A 9 -0.59 17.08 46.80
C TRP A 9 0.64 16.96 47.72
N THR A 10 1.62 16.16 47.30
CA THR A 10 2.96 16.14 47.92
C THR A 10 3.92 16.90 47.01
N PRO A 11 4.73 17.87 47.49
CA PRO A 11 4.89 18.32 48.88
C PRO A 11 3.70 19.14 49.40
N ALA A 12 3.56 19.24 50.73
CA ALA A 12 2.47 19.97 51.39
C ALA A 12 2.59 21.52 51.32
N SER A 13 3.22 22.05 50.28
CA SER A 13 3.38 23.47 49.96
C SER A 13 2.82 23.76 48.57
N VAL A 14 2.56 25.03 48.24
CA VAL A 14 2.24 25.41 46.84
C VAL A 14 3.47 25.11 45.98
N PRO A 15 3.36 24.30 44.91
CA PRO A 15 4.52 23.88 44.13
C PRO A 15 5.17 25.02 43.36
N THR A 16 6.49 24.94 43.26
CA THR A 16 7.35 25.77 42.42
C THR A 16 8.05 24.91 41.36
N ALA A 17 8.78 25.54 40.45
CA ALA A 17 9.55 24.84 39.42
C ALA A 17 10.65 23.89 39.97
N ALA A 18 10.94 23.93 41.28
CA ALA A 18 11.90 23.03 41.93
C ALA A 18 11.24 21.80 42.58
N ASP A 19 9.91 21.77 42.68
CA ASP A 19 9.19 20.78 43.48
C ASP A 19 8.64 19.64 42.61
N ASN A 20 8.94 18.39 42.97
CA ASN A 20 8.30 17.23 42.37
C ASN A 20 6.93 16.99 43.02
N VAL A 21 5.88 17.09 42.21
CA VAL A 21 4.49 17.04 42.67
C VAL A 21 3.90 15.66 42.48
N THR A 22 3.31 15.10 43.53
CA THR A 22 2.48 13.89 43.46
C THR A 22 1.02 14.21 43.77
N ILE A 23 0.13 13.93 42.82
CA ILE A 23 -1.32 14.12 42.94
C ILE A 23 -1.99 12.76 43.12
N ASN A 24 -2.48 12.49 44.33
CA ASN A 24 -3.25 11.29 44.67
C ASN A 24 -4.70 11.64 45.08
N THR A 25 -5.19 12.80 44.64
CA THR A 25 -6.56 13.25 44.89
C THR A 25 -7.42 13.00 43.66
N SER A 26 -8.57 12.35 43.81
CA SER A 26 -9.53 12.09 42.72
C SER A 26 -10.90 12.73 43.00
N ALA A 27 -11.85 12.55 42.07
CA ALA A 27 -13.25 12.92 42.24
C ALA A 27 -13.81 12.43 43.60
N VAL A 28 -14.58 13.24 44.34
CA VAL A 28 -15.17 14.54 43.98
C VAL A 28 -14.24 15.76 44.13
N ASN A 29 -12.97 15.56 44.46
CA ASN A 29 -12.02 16.63 44.77
C ASN A 29 -10.79 16.66 43.84
N PRO A 30 -10.95 16.68 42.50
CA PRO A 30 -9.81 16.67 41.58
C PRO A 30 -8.92 17.90 41.79
N THR A 31 -7.62 17.78 41.57
CA THR A 31 -6.74 18.96 41.60
C THR A 31 -7.03 19.84 40.39
N VAL A 32 -7.24 21.14 40.60
CA VAL A 32 -7.65 22.09 39.55
C VAL A 32 -6.69 23.28 39.49
N ILE A 33 -6.22 23.59 38.29
CA ILE A 33 -5.60 24.85 37.90
C ILE A 33 -6.63 25.63 37.07
N ASN A 34 -7.09 26.76 37.59
CA ASN A 34 -8.17 27.54 37.00
C ASN A 34 -7.72 28.98 36.76
N GLY A 35 -7.22 29.28 35.56
CA GLY A 35 -6.83 30.63 35.11
C GLY A 35 -5.51 31.21 35.61
N ALA A 36 -4.70 30.46 36.35
CA ALA A 36 -3.39 30.91 36.83
C ALA A 36 -2.25 30.00 36.34
N ASN A 37 -1.01 30.49 36.44
CA ASN A 37 0.19 29.80 36.00
C ASN A 37 0.79 28.97 37.13
N ALA A 38 0.87 27.66 36.93
CA ALA A 38 1.44 26.69 37.83
C ALA A 38 2.80 26.18 37.32
N PHE A 39 3.69 25.86 38.26
CA PHE A 39 5.02 25.35 37.98
C PHE A 39 5.31 24.13 38.86
N ALA A 40 6.05 23.17 38.32
CA ALA A 40 6.56 22.01 39.03
C ALA A 40 7.93 21.60 38.46
N GLY A 41 8.74 20.88 39.25
CA GLY A 41 9.87 20.09 38.77
C GLY A 41 9.33 18.96 37.90
N GLY A 42 8.86 17.87 38.48
CA GLY A 42 8.06 16.84 37.80
C GLY A 42 6.64 16.78 38.33
N VAL A 43 5.70 16.24 37.55
CA VAL A 43 4.33 15.98 38.01
C VAL A 43 4.00 14.50 37.83
N THR A 44 3.69 13.82 38.93
CA THR A 44 3.17 12.45 38.93
C THR A 44 1.73 12.45 39.41
N ILE A 45 0.80 11.99 38.58
CA ILE A 45 -0.59 11.77 38.94
C ILE A 45 -0.75 10.29 39.24
N SER A 46 -1.12 9.95 40.47
CA SER A 46 -1.24 8.58 40.99
C SER A 46 0.10 7.81 40.98
N ASN A 47 0.77 7.75 42.13
CA ASN A 47 2.06 7.07 42.26
C ASN A 47 2.02 5.70 42.96
N GLY A 48 1.01 5.42 43.77
CA GLY A 48 0.90 4.17 44.53
C GLY A 48 0.05 3.10 43.82
N SER A 49 0.27 1.84 44.15
CA SER A 49 -0.60 0.75 43.69
C SER A 49 -2.04 0.97 44.16
N SER A 50 -2.99 0.77 43.25
CA SER A 50 -4.43 1.02 43.47
C SER A 50 -4.77 2.44 43.94
N SER A 51 -3.84 3.40 43.80
CA SER A 51 -4.12 4.81 44.04
C SER A 51 -4.86 5.42 42.85
N SER A 52 -5.45 6.61 43.06
CA SER A 52 -6.05 7.39 41.99
C SER A 52 -5.68 8.86 42.12
N GLY A 53 -5.61 9.57 40.99
CA GLY A 53 -5.34 10.99 40.96
C GLY A 53 -5.94 11.64 39.71
N ASP A 54 -6.47 12.85 39.88
CA ASP A 54 -7.08 13.65 38.82
C ASP A 54 -6.52 15.07 38.81
N LEU A 55 -6.16 15.56 37.62
CA LEU A 55 -5.76 16.94 37.35
C LEU A 55 -6.68 17.56 36.29
N THR A 56 -7.15 18.78 36.52
CA THR A 56 -7.85 19.60 35.52
C THR A 56 -7.16 20.95 35.37
N ILE A 57 -6.89 21.34 34.13
CA ILE A 57 -6.36 22.65 33.76
C ILE A 57 -7.42 23.33 32.90
N SER A 58 -7.95 24.48 33.35
CA SER A 58 -9.04 25.16 32.69
C SER A 58 -8.98 26.69 32.77
N ASN A 59 -9.85 27.34 31.99
CA ASN A 59 -10.06 28.79 31.94
C ASN A 59 -8.75 29.59 31.78
N ALA A 60 -7.92 29.20 30.80
CA ALA A 60 -6.60 29.79 30.54
C ALA A 60 -5.55 29.54 31.62
N GLY A 61 -5.75 28.54 32.49
CA GLY A 61 -4.73 28.08 33.43
C GLY A 61 -3.58 27.38 32.71
N THR A 62 -2.36 27.51 33.22
CA THR A 62 -1.18 26.85 32.62
C THR A 62 -0.42 26.04 33.64
N LEU A 63 0.20 24.93 33.22
CA LEU A 63 1.15 24.15 33.99
C LEU A 63 2.43 23.97 33.20
N THR A 64 3.56 24.31 33.81
CA THR A 64 4.89 24.02 33.25
C THR A 64 5.63 23.06 34.18
N SER A 65 6.13 21.95 33.62
CA SER A 65 6.99 21.01 34.35
C SER A 65 8.16 20.51 33.49
N GLN A 66 9.16 19.89 34.11
CA GLN A 66 10.20 19.14 33.42
C GLN A 66 9.59 17.91 32.77
N ASP A 67 8.86 17.11 33.53
CA ASP A 67 8.25 15.84 33.13
C ASP A 67 6.82 15.71 33.65
N GLY A 68 6.08 14.78 33.05
CA GLY A 68 4.71 14.44 33.46
C GLY A 68 4.47 12.94 33.38
N THR A 69 3.97 12.33 34.46
CA THR A 69 3.67 10.90 34.52
C THR A 69 2.29 10.65 35.08
N LEU A 70 1.47 9.89 34.36
CA LEU A 70 0.15 9.44 34.77
C LEU A 70 0.19 7.94 35.05
N ALA A 71 -0.28 7.56 36.25
CA ALA A 71 -0.37 6.20 36.75
C ALA A 71 0.99 5.48 36.76
N TYR A 72 1.87 5.92 37.67
CA TYR A 72 3.25 5.43 37.78
C TYR A 72 3.34 3.94 38.15
N SER A 73 2.55 3.49 39.12
CA SER A 73 2.60 2.10 39.61
C SER A 73 1.60 1.18 38.91
N ALA A 74 1.84 -0.13 38.96
CA ALA A 74 0.84 -1.12 38.58
C ALA A 74 -0.48 -0.86 39.32
N THR A 75 -1.59 -0.98 38.58
CA THR A 75 -2.98 -0.74 39.05
C THR A 75 -3.32 0.68 39.51
N ALA A 76 -2.39 1.65 39.39
CA ALA A 76 -2.68 3.07 39.59
C ALA A 76 -3.67 3.57 38.51
N ASN A 77 -4.52 4.55 38.85
CA ASN A 77 -5.48 5.15 37.92
C ASN A 77 -5.36 6.67 37.91
N ALA A 78 -4.90 7.25 36.81
CA ALA A 78 -4.67 8.67 36.70
C ALA A 78 -5.46 9.30 35.57
N SER A 79 -5.98 10.50 35.79
CA SER A 79 -6.57 11.31 34.73
C SER A 79 -6.02 12.74 34.71
N ALA A 80 -5.84 13.29 33.50
CA ALA A 80 -5.58 14.69 33.28
C ALA A 80 -6.54 15.25 32.22
N THR A 81 -7.11 16.42 32.47
CA THR A 81 -7.95 17.15 31.51
C THR A 81 -7.39 18.55 31.29
N ILE A 82 -7.16 18.93 30.04
CA ILE A 82 -6.75 20.28 29.63
C ILE A 82 -7.87 20.83 28.75
N THR A 83 -8.59 21.84 29.22
CA THR A 83 -9.80 22.32 28.54
C THR A 83 -9.96 23.83 28.54
N GLY A 84 -10.49 24.36 27.45
CA GLY A 84 -10.73 25.79 27.27
C GLY A 84 -9.54 26.51 26.64
N VAL A 85 -9.85 27.55 25.87
CA VAL A 85 -8.87 28.37 25.16
C VAL A 85 -7.84 28.96 26.12
N GLY A 86 -6.56 28.80 25.78
CA GLY A 86 -5.43 29.28 26.56
C GLY A 86 -5.01 28.35 27.69
N SER A 87 -5.76 27.27 27.96
CA SER A 87 -5.37 26.28 28.96
C SER A 87 -4.28 25.38 28.41
N SER A 88 -3.19 25.17 29.16
CA SER A 88 -2.10 24.35 28.66
C SER A 88 -1.30 23.59 29.73
N TRP A 89 -0.75 22.44 29.36
CA TRP A 89 0.35 21.80 30.09
C TRP A 89 1.55 21.67 29.16
N SER A 90 2.70 22.20 29.57
CA SER A 90 3.97 22.06 28.85
C SER A 90 4.99 21.28 29.68
N THR A 91 5.54 20.20 29.12
CA THR A 91 6.66 19.44 29.70
C THR A 91 7.91 19.58 28.84
N PHE A 92 9.07 19.84 29.44
CA PHE A 92 10.33 20.00 28.68
C PHE A 92 11.00 18.68 28.29
N ALA A 93 10.62 17.58 28.93
CA ALA A 93 11.15 16.24 28.70
C ALA A 93 9.98 15.28 28.40
N SER A 94 10.08 14.04 28.87
CA SER A 94 9.10 13.00 28.58
C SER A 94 7.76 13.22 29.28
N PHE A 95 6.68 12.90 28.57
CA PHE A 95 5.33 12.76 29.10
C PHE A 95 4.89 11.30 28.98
N ALA A 96 4.55 10.65 30.09
CA ALA A 96 4.15 9.26 30.13
C ALA A 96 2.70 9.09 30.59
N LEU A 97 1.88 8.45 29.76
CA LEU A 97 0.48 8.16 29.99
C LEU A 97 0.28 6.67 30.19
N GLY A 98 -0.14 6.28 31.40
CA GLY A 98 -0.18 4.86 31.77
C GLY A 98 1.23 4.32 31.85
N TYR A 99 2.02 4.84 32.80
CA TYR A 99 3.41 4.41 32.94
C TYR A 99 3.49 2.96 33.44
N GLY A 100 2.81 2.64 34.54
CA GLY A 100 2.66 1.28 35.06
C GLY A 100 1.21 0.83 35.23
N GLY A 101 0.27 1.78 35.35
CA GLY A 101 -1.16 1.54 35.52
C GLY A 101 -1.99 2.04 34.34
N THR A 102 -3.17 2.58 34.64
CA THR A 102 -4.10 3.16 33.66
C THR A 102 -4.06 4.68 33.72
N GLY A 103 -3.59 5.32 32.65
CA GLY A 103 -3.55 6.77 32.53
C GLY A 103 -4.48 7.28 31.41
N THR A 104 -5.22 8.35 31.68
CA THR A 104 -6.10 9.01 30.71
C THR A 104 -5.75 10.50 30.55
N LEU A 105 -5.58 10.98 29.32
CA LEU A 105 -5.40 12.38 28.97
C LEU A 105 -6.56 12.85 28.07
N ASN A 106 -7.21 13.93 28.44
CA ASN A 106 -8.23 14.59 27.62
C ASN A 106 -7.80 16.03 27.33
N VAL A 107 -7.56 16.36 26.06
CA VAL A 107 -7.30 17.71 25.57
C VAL A 107 -8.51 18.15 24.74
N ALA A 108 -9.22 19.17 25.21
CA ALA A 108 -10.51 19.54 24.62
C ALA A 108 -10.75 21.04 24.57
N SER A 109 -11.72 21.47 23.75
CA SER A 109 -12.24 22.84 23.73
C SER A 109 -11.16 23.93 23.65
N GLY A 110 -10.09 23.71 22.86
CA GLY A 110 -8.99 24.66 22.70
C GLY A 110 -7.84 24.53 23.71
N GLY A 111 -7.83 23.47 24.52
CA GLY A 111 -6.71 23.15 25.40
C GLY A 111 -5.46 22.67 24.63
N VAL A 112 -4.28 22.81 25.24
CA VAL A 112 -3.01 22.47 24.59
C VAL A 112 -2.11 21.62 25.50
N MET A 113 -1.65 20.48 24.99
CA MET A 113 -0.56 19.70 25.58
C MET A 113 0.71 19.93 24.77
N ASN A 114 1.82 20.28 25.41
CA ASN A 114 3.14 20.32 24.78
C ASN A 114 4.11 19.41 25.55
N ASP A 115 4.88 18.57 24.86
CA ASP A 115 5.91 17.76 25.50
C ASP A 115 7.18 17.60 24.65
N GLY A 116 8.24 17.05 25.24
CA GLY A 116 9.46 16.70 24.52
C GLY A 116 9.35 15.34 23.82
N SER A 117 8.87 14.31 24.51
CA SER A 117 8.54 13.01 23.90
C SER A 117 7.40 12.37 24.66
N SER A 118 6.49 11.71 23.96
CA SER A 118 5.29 11.15 24.53
C SER A 118 5.34 9.63 24.55
N PHE A 119 4.87 9.03 25.63
CA PHE A 119 4.70 7.59 25.75
C PHE A 119 3.29 7.26 26.23
N VAL A 120 2.55 6.46 25.48
CA VAL A 120 1.19 6.05 25.79
C VAL A 120 1.17 4.53 25.96
N GLY A 121 0.92 4.05 27.18
CA GLY A 121 1.10 2.64 27.54
C GLY A 121 2.58 2.26 27.60
N TYR A 122 3.28 2.74 28.63
CA TYR A 122 4.75 2.66 28.72
C TYR A 122 5.24 1.24 29.05
N ASN A 123 4.88 0.69 30.22
CA ASN A 123 5.34 -0.64 30.64
C ASN A 123 4.40 -1.76 30.16
N SER A 124 4.90 -2.99 30.16
CA SER A 124 4.07 -4.19 29.95
C SER A 124 2.87 -4.21 30.90
N GLY A 125 1.68 -4.44 30.37
CA GLY A 125 0.41 -4.49 31.11
C GLY A 125 -0.18 -3.12 31.51
N SER A 126 0.51 -2.02 31.23
CA SER A 126 -0.03 -0.66 31.42
C SER A 126 -0.99 -0.27 30.30
N VAL A 127 -1.88 0.69 30.58
CA VAL A 127 -2.85 1.23 29.62
C VAL A 127 -2.76 2.75 29.59
N GLY A 128 -2.46 3.33 28.43
CA GLY A 128 -2.53 4.76 28.20
C GLY A 128 -3.61 5.11 27.18
N THR A 129 -4.43 6.12 27.48
CA THR A 129 -5.47 6.60 26.55
C THR A 129 -5.45 8.12 26.48
N ALA A 130 -5.24 8.68 25.28
CA ALA A 130 -5.29 10.11 25.04
C ALA A 130 -6.38 10.48 24.03
N THR A 131 -7.06 11.60 24.27
CA THR A 131 -8.01 12.20 23.33
C THR A 131 -7.69 13.67 23.09
N VAL A 132 -7.61 14.08 21.83
CA VAL A 132 -7.48 15.48 21.39
C VAL A 132 -8.72 15.83 20.58
N ASP A 133 -9.66 16.53 21.20
CA ASP A 133 -11.01 16.73 20.66
C ASP A 133 -11.40 18.20 20.52
N GLY A 134 -11.96 18.54 19.37
CA GLY A 134 -12.54 19.85 19.11
C GLY A 134 -11.54 20.85 18.50
N THR A 135 -12.08 21.82 17.79
CA THR A 135 -11.30 22.87 17.13
C THR A 135 -10.40 23.62 18.10
N GLY A 136 -9.11 23.74 17.73
CA GLY A 136 -8.09 24.44 18.49
C GLY A 136 -7.43 23.60 19.58
N SER A 137 -7.97 22.43 19.90
CA SER A 137 -7.35 21.47 20.82
C SER A 137 -6.12 20.86 20.17
N GLN A 138 -4.99 20.84 20.90
CA GLN A 138 -3.69 20.48 20.34
C GLN A 138 -2.89 19.59 21.27
N TRP A 139 -2.22 18.60 20.69
CA TRP A 139 -1.10 17.91 21.33
C TRP A 139 0.15 18.03 20.46
N ASN A 140 1.13 18.77 20.97
CA ASN A 140 2.36 19.09 20.27
C ASN A 140 3.54 18.39 20.98
N SER A 141 3.97 17.26 20.44
CA SER A 141 5.18 16.58 20.86
C SER A 141 6.36 17.13 20.06
N ALA A 142 7.32 17.76 20.71
CA ALA A 142 8.49 18.32 20.01
C ALA A 142 9.46 17.23 19.50
N GLY A 143 9.34 16.01 20.03
CA GLY A 143 10.09 14.83 19.64
C GLY A 143 9.14 13.68 19.37
N ASN A 144 9.48 12.48 19.86
CA ASN A 144 8.83 11.26 19.40
C ASN A 144 7.53 10.94 20.15
N LEU A 145 6.58 10.35 19.44
CA LEU A 145 5.34 9.79 19.99
C LEU A 145 5.38 8.26 19.97
N TYR A 146 5.30 7.62 21.13
CA TYR A 146 5.19 6.16 21.26
C TYR A 146 3.80 5.77 21.73
N VAL A 147 3.05 5.04 20.91
CA VAL A 147 1.70 4.56 21.24
C VAL A 147 1.73 3.05 21.37
N GLY A 148 1.47 2.54 22.58
CA GLY A 148 1.73 1.15 22.94
C GLY A 148 3.24 0.89 22.94
N PHE A 149 4.00 1.64 23.75
CA PHE A 149 5.46 1.48 23.81
C PHE A 149 5.84 0.09 24.34
N GLY A 150 5.31 -0.29 25.50
CA GLY A 150 5.45 -1.63 26.08
C GLY A 150 4.12 -2.25 26.52
N GLY A 151 3.08 -1.44 26.72
CA GLY A 151 1.73 -1.87 27.08
C GLY A 151 0.72 -1.63 25.96
N THR A 152 -0.51 -1.29 26.36
CA THR A 152 -1.58 -0.88 25.44
C THR A 152 -1.67 0.65 25.41
N GLY A 153 -1.51 1.25 24.23
CA GLY A 153 -1.68 2.69 24.05
C GLY A 153 -2.75 3.01 23.02
N SER A 154 -3.55 4.04 23.30
CA SER A 154 -4.57 4.55 22.39
C SER A 154 -4.53 6.08 22.32
N VAL A 155 -4.56 6.63 21.11
CA VAL A 155 -4.69 8.07 20.86
C VAL A 155 -5.83 8.31 19.90
N THR A 156 -6.74 9.22 20.25
CA THR A 156 -7.82 9.68 19.35
C THR A 156 -7.68 11.18 19.09
N VAL A 157 -7.75 11.57 17.81
CA VAL A 157 -7.79 12.96 17.36
C VAL A 157 -9.11 13.18 16.63
N SER A 158 -9.97 14.05 17.15
CA SER A 158 -11.34 14.20 16.66
C SER A 158 -11.86 15.62 16.59
N ASN A 159 -12.92 15.81 15.79
CA ASN A 159 -13.70 17.05 15.71
C ASN A 159 -12.87 18.33 15.50
N GLY A 160 -11.80 18.27 14.70
CA GLY A 160 -10.92 19.42 14.45
C GLY A 160 -9.73 19.56 15.41
N GLY A 161 -9.44 18.53 16.20
CA GLY A 161 -8.23 18.44 16.99
C GLY A 161 -6.97 18.26 16.12
N LEU A 162 -5.82 18.65 16.67
CA LEU A 162 -4.52 18.56 16.00
C LEU A 162 -3.51 17.80 16.87
N LEU A 163 -2.85 16.81 16.28
CA LEU A 163 -1.68 16.13 16.85
C LEU A 163 -0.47 16.44 15.98
N SER A 164 0.67 16.76 16.60
CA SER A 164 1.95 16.87 15.90
C SER A 164 3.10 16.24 16.66
N ASP A 165 4.00 15.59 15.96
CA ASP A 165 5.21 14.96 16.51
C ASP A 165 6.35 14.90 15.46
N ASP A 166 7.56 14.52 15.90
CA ASP A 166 8.68 14.30 14.97
C ASP A 166 8.64 12.89 14.36
N LEU A 167 8.72 11.85 15.20
CA LEU A 167 8.65 10.44 14.79
C LEU A 167 7.61 9.71 15.65
N ALA A 168 6.83 8.82 15.02
CA ALA A 168 5.85 8.01 15.73
C ALA A 168 6.08 6.51 15.58
N ASN A 169 6.01 5.78 16.70
CA ASN A 169 5.96 4.32 16.73
C ASN A 169 4.68 3.83 17.42
N ILE A 170 3.84 3.12 16.67
CA ILE A 170 2.58 2.53 17.13
C ILE A 170 2.79 1.01 17.26
N GLY A 171 2.65 0.46 18.47
CA GLY A 171 3.02 -0.93 18.77
C GLY A 171 4.54 -1.12 18.86
N GLY A 172 5.17 -0.42 19.79
CA GLY A 172 6.62 -0.25 19.91
C GLY A 172 7.40 -1.54 20.21
N SER A 173 7.06 -2.21 21.31
CA SER A 173 7.77 -3.43 21.77
C SER A 173 7.02 -4.71 21.40
N PHE A 174 7.70 -5.86 21.50
CA PHE A 174 7.08 -7.18 21.36
C PHE A 174 5.86 -7.31 22.28
N SER A 175 4.74 -7.81 21.77
CA SER A 175 3.43 -7.93 22.46
C SER A 175 2.74 -6.62 22.87
N ALA A 176 3.36 -5.46 22.66
CA ALA A 176 2.70 -4.17 22.87
C ALA A 176 1.66 -3.90 21.77
N SER A 177 0.61 -3.15 22.12
CA SER A 177 -0.48 -2.80 21.20
C SER A 177 -0.67 -1.30 21.16
N GLY A 178 -0.51 -0.69 19.99
CA GLY A 178 -0.76 0.72 19.76
C GLY A 178 -1.94 0.95 18.84
N THR A 179 -2.74 1.97 19.12
CA THR A 179 -3.83 2.40 18.25
C THR A 179 -3.87 3.92 18.14
N VAL A 180 -3.92 4.44 16.92
CA VAL A 180 -4.17 5.85 16.65
C VAL A 180 -5.38 5.98 15.75
N LEU A 181 -6.35 6.80 16.15
CA LEU A 181 -7.54 7.13 15.38
C LEU A 181 -7.55 8.63 15.09
N VAL A 182 -7.53 9.02 13.82
CA VAL A 182 -7.76 10.40 13.38
C VAL A 182 -9.09 10.44 12.65
N THR A 183 -10.08 11.17 13.19
CA THR A 183 -11.44 11.11 12.66
C THR A 183 -12.18 12.44 12.69
N GLY A 184 -13.05 12.65 11.72
CA GLY A 184 -13.88 13.84 11.62
C GLY A 184 -13.20 14.97 10.84
N LEU A 185 -14.04 15.80 10.22
CA LEU A 185 -13.59 16.86 9.34
C LEU A 185 -12.71 17.86 10.09
N GLY A 186 -11.54 18.17 9.51
CA GLY A 186 -10.58 19.12 10.07
C GLY A 186 -9.66 18.54 11.15
N SER A 187 -9.89 17.30 11.60
CA SER A 187 -8.94 16.61 12.47
C SER A 187 -7.67 16.27 11.69
N ALA A 188 -6.51 16.53 12.30
CA ALA A 188 -5.23 16.39 11.62
C ALA A 188 -4.16 15.77 12.51
N TRP A 189 -3.33 14.94 11.89
CA TRP A 189 -2.07 14.46 12.45
C TRP A 189 -0.91 14.85 11.53
N THR A 190 0.06 15.60 12.06
CA THR A 190 1.25 16.03 11.32
C THR A 190 2.52 15.46 11.96
N ASN A 191 3.17 14.55 11.28
CA ASN A 191 4.44 13.98 11.67
C ASN A 191 5.57 14.57 10.79
N ALA A 192 6.69 14.96 11.39
CA ALA A 192 7.78 15.63 10.65
C ALA A 192 8.80 14.65 10.02
N SER A 193 8.78 13.37 10.42
CA SER A 193 9.74 12.35 10.01
C SER A 193 9.03 11.04 9.63
N GLN A 194 9.10 10.00 10.46
CA GLN A 194 8.60 8.66 10.14
C GLN A 194 7.40 8.29 11.02
N VAL A 195 6.36 7.74 10.40
CA VAL A 195 5.27 7.03 11.08
C VAL A 195 5.45 5.52 10.90
N THR A 196 5.62 4.81 12.02
CA THR A 196 5.73 3.35 12.06
C THR A 196 4.49 2.74 12.70
N VAL A 197 3.75 1.93 11.95
CA VAL A 197 2.56 1.21 12.40
C VAL A 197 2.88 -0.27 12.54
N GLY A 198 3.01 -0.75 13.77
CA GLY A 198 3.56 -2.07 14.09
C GLY A 198 5.08 -2.05 13.99
N ASP A 199 5.77 -1.60 15.05
CA ASP A 199 7.24 -1.59 15.08
C ASP A 199 7.78 -2.98 15.39
N GLN A 200 7.70 -3.42 16.66
CA GLN A 200 7.96 -4.81 17.07
C GLN A 200 6.70 -5.54 17.55
N GLY A 201 5.65 -4.79 17.88
CA GLY A 201 4.35 -5.30 18.35
C GLY A 201 3.26 -5.19 17.29
N THR A 202 2.04 -4.92 17.76
CA THR A 202 0.88 -4.70 16.90
C THR A 202 0.50 -3.22 16.88
N GLY A 203 0.41 -2.62 15.70
CA GLY A 203 -0.02 -1.24 15.52
C GLY A 203 -1.23 -1.10 14.62
N PHE A 204 -2.11 -0.16 14.97
CA PHE A 204 -3.29 0.22 14.19
C PHE A 204 -3.33 1.72 13.98
N LEU A 205 -3.54 2.15 12.73
CA LEU A 205 -3.80 3.53 12.36
C LEU A 205 -5.07 3.63 11.53
N ASP A 206 -6.05 4.36 12.03
CA ASP A 206 -7.31 4.63 11.35
C ASP A 206 -7.43 6.12 11.03
N ILE A 207 -7.69 6.45 9.77
CA ILE A 207 -7.91 7.82 9.28
C ILE A 207 -9.27 7.87 8.59
N PHE A 208 -10.26 8.48 9.26
CA PHE A 208 -11.66 8.41 8.87
C PHE A 208 -12.37 9.76 8.77
N SER A 209 -13.52 9.73 8.08
CA SER A 209 -14.52 10.81 8.12
C SER A 209 -13.98 12.21 7.77
N GLY A 210 -13.07 12.31 6.79
CA GLY A 210 -12.53 13.59 6.33
C GLY A 210 -11.30 14.08 7.10
N ALA A 211 -10.68 13.23 7.92
CA ALA A 211 -9.46 13.53 8.66
C ALA A 211 -8.20 13.44 7.78
N THR A 212 -7.11 14.04 8.24
CA THR A 212 -5.83 14.05 7.50
C THR A 212 -4.67 13.57 8.36
N ALA A 213 -3.77 12.80 7.77
CA ALA A 213 -2.47 12.47 8.36
C ALA A 213 -1.36 12.75 7.33
N THR A 214 -0.24 13.31 7.81
CA THR A 214 0.93 13.61 6.97
C THR A 214 2.22 13.20 7.67
N ASP A 215 3.18 12.71 6.90
CA ASP A 215 4.52 12.32 7.35
C ASP A 215 5.54 12.39 6.20
N VAL A 216 6.81 12.16 6.50
CA VAL A 216 7.85 11.99 5.46
C VAL A 216 7.90 10.54 5.01
N THR A 217 7.89 9.58 5.93
CA THR A 217 7.99 8.16 5.59
C THR A 217 7.03 7.31 6.40
N GLY A 218 6.24 6.50 5.70
CA GLY A 218 5.32 5.54 6.30
C GLY A 218 5.91 4.14 6.28
N VAL A 219 5.89 3.46 7.43
CA VAL A 219 6.29 2.06 7.57
C VAL A 219 5.20 1.28 8.29
N VAL A 220 4.70 0.22 7.68
CA VAL A 220 3.71 -0.69 8.27
C VAL A 220 4.37 -2.05 8.47
N ALA A 221 4.41 -2.54 9.71
CA ALA A 221 5.09 -3.76 10.14
C ALA A 221 6.62 -3.77 9.90
N ALA A 222 7.34 -3.01 10.72
CA ALA A 222 8.77 -2.74 10.56
C ALA A 222 9.66 -3.99 10.76
N ASN A 223 9.42 -4.74 11.85
CA ASN A 223 10.28 -5.85 12.27
C ASN A 223 9.65 -7.24 12.07
N ALA A 224 10.47 -8.28 12.09
CA ALA A 224 10.01 -9.67 12.02
C ALA A 224 9.02 -9.99 13.15
N GLY A 225 7.88 -10.60 12.81
CA GLY A 225 6.81 -10.92 13.76
C GLY A 225 5.90 -9.74 14.17
N SER A 226 6.22 -8.51 13.75
CA SER A 226 5.34 -7.35 13.96
C SER A 226 4.12 -7.38 13.03
N HIS A 227 3.04 -6.73 13.46
CA HIS A 227 1.81 -6.61 12.70
C HIS A 227 1.38 -5.15 12.63
N GLY A 228 1.20 -4.62 11.44
CA GLY A 228 0.76 -3.25 11.22
C GLY A 228 -0.48 -3.22 10.36
N THR A 229 -1.48 -2.44 10.73
CA THR A 229 -2.69 -2.22 9.92
C THR A 229 -3.01 -0.74 9.83
N VAL A 230 -3.20 -0.26 8.59
CA VAL A 230 -3.63 1.12 8.32
C VAL A 230 -4.95 1.12 7.55
N ASN A 231 -5.94 1.87 7.99
CA ASN A 231 -7.18 2.09 7.26
C ASN A 231 -7.36 3.58 6.94
N VAL A 232 -7.56 3.90 5.67
CA VAL A 232 -7.87 5.25 5.20
C VAL A 232 -9.22 5.19 4.51
N SER A 233 -10.28 5.64 5.20
CA SER A 233 -11.65 5.47 4.72
C SER A 233 -12.51 6.72 4.82
N GLY A 234 -13.40 6.90 3.86
CA GLY A 234 -14.32 8.02 3.81
C GLY A 234 -13.82 9.17 2.95
N THR A 235 -14.76 9.90 2.35
CA THR A 235 -14.46 11.02 1.48
C THR A 235 -13.71 12.12 2.24
N GLY A 236 -12.59 12.56 1.67
CA GLY A 236 -11.73 13.58 2.27
C GLY A 236 -10.72 13.03 3.28
N SER A 237 -10.81 11.76 3.66
CA SER A 237 -9.80 11.12 4.50
C SER A 237 -8.51 10.94 3.71
N THR A 238 -7.38 11.43 4.24
CA THR A 238 -6.10 11.38 3.52
C THR A 238 -4.93 10.94 4.38
N TRP A 239 -4.04 10.16 3.79
CA TRP A 239 -2.71 9.88 4.32
C TRP A 239 -1.66 10.28 3.27
N THR A 240 -0.83 11.28 3.59
CA THR A 240 0.16 11.84 2.67
C THR A 240 1.56 11.65 3.20
N ASN A 241 2.34 10.82 2.52
CA ASN A 241 3.74 10.59 2.79
C ASN A 241 4.53 11.44 1.77
N SER A 242 5.34 12.40 2.21
CA SER A 242 6.15 13.20 1.27
C SER A 242 7.32 12.41 0.66
N GLY A 243 7.70 11.31 1.32
CA GLY A 243 8.68 10.31 0.89
C GLY A 243 8.02 8.94 0.67
N ASN A 244 8.68 7.87 1.11
CA ASN A 244 8.31 6.50 0.74
C ASN A 244 7.27 5.89 1.70
N LEU A 245 6.44 5.00 1.17
CA LEU A 245 5.52 4.18 1.95
C LEU A 245 5.87 2.69 1.80
N THR A 246 6.11 2.00 2.91
CA THR A 246 6.33 0.54 2.94
C THR A 246 5.24 -0.18 3.72
N VAL A 247 4.55 -1.13 3.07
CA VAL A 247 3.56 -2.02 3.70
C VAL A 247 4.11 -3.44 3.80
N GLY A 248 4.46 -3.86 5.01
CA GLY A 248 5.21 -5.08 5.27
C GLY A 248 6.70 -4.86 5.01
N GLN A 249 7.43 -4.26 5.94
CA GLN A 249 8.88 -4.10 5.78
C GLN A 249 9.60 -5.42 6.05
N THR A 250 9.46 -5.94 7.26
CA THR A 250 9.98 -7.26 7.68
C THR A 250 8.88 -8.11 8.33
N GLY A 251 7.81 -7.48 8.83
CA GLY A 251 6.66 -8.15 9.43
C GLY A 251 5.50 -8.35 8.45
N THR A 252 4.30 -8.43 9.01
CA THR A 252 3.03 -8.55 8.27
C THR A 252 2.29 -7.22 8.27
N GLY A 253 2.34 -6.50 7.14
CA GLY A 253 1.69 -5.20 6.99
C GLY A 253 0.41 -5.27 6.16
N ALA A 254 -0.60 -4.50 6.56
CA ALA A 254 -1.85 -4.35 5.83
C ALA A 254 -2.22 -2.86 5.68
N MET A 255 -2.71 -2.48 4.50
CA MET A 255 -3.31 -1.17 4.25
C MET A 255 -4.62 -1.30 3.47
N ILE A 256 -5.67 -0.62 3.93
CA ILE A 256 -6.95 -0.54 3.24
C ILE A 256 -7.28 0.92 2.94
N VAL A 257 -7.53 1.23 1.67
CA VAL A 257 -8.01 2.54 1.21
C VAL A 257 -9.42 2.35 0.67
N SER A 258 -10.42 2.95 1.33
CA SER A 258 -11.82 2.68 1.00
C SER A 258 -12.76 3.88 1.07
N ALA A 259 -13.97 3.73 0.51
CA ALA A 259 -15.04 4.72 0.61
C ALA A 259 -14.64 6.18 0.27
N GLY A 260 -13.73 6.38 -0.68
CA GLY A 260 -13.27 7.71 -1.09
C GLY A 260 -12.01 8.22 -0.38
N GLY A 261 -11.36 7.38 0.44
CA GLY A 261 -10.08 7.67 1.09
C GLY A 261 -8.93 7.80 0.09
N LYS A 262 -7.88 8.54 0.45
CA LYS A 262 -6.74 8.78 -0.46
C LYS A 262 -5.41 8.59 0.23
N VAL A 263 -4.50 7.87 -0.43
CA VAL A 263 -3.10 7.71 -0.01
C VAL A 263 -2.18 8.23 -1.10
N THR A 264 -1.15 8.98 -0.71
CA THR A 264 -0.11 9.45 -1.63
C THR A 264 1.27 9.26 -1.02
N ASP A 265 2.24 8.92 -1.87
CA ASP A 265 3.64 8.73 -1.51
C ASP A 265 4.55 8.89 -2.74
N SER A 266 5.87 8.93 -2.51
CA SER A 266 6.88 8.99 -3.56
C SER A 266 7.14 7.62 -4.19
N VAL A 267 7.45 6.63 -3.35
CA VAL A 267 7.70 5.24 -3.74
C VAL A 267 6.94 4.32 -2.80
N GLY A 268 6.08 3.47 -3.37
CA GLY A 268 5.33 2.46 -2.65
C GLY A 268 6.05 1.13 -2.70
N THR A 269 6.08 0.41 -1.58
CA THR A 269 6.63 -0.95 -1.50
C THR A 269 5.73 -1.84 -0.67
N ILE A 270 5.31 -2.97 -1.23
CA ILE A 270 4.59 -4.03 -0.54
C ILE A 270 5.54 -5.21 -0.35
N ALA A 271 5.76 -5.65 0.88
CA ALA A 271 6.67 -6.74 1.25
C ALA A 271 8.13 -6.48 0.85
N LYS A 272 8.79 -5.57 1.58
CA LYS A 272 10.14 -5.06 1.27
C LYS A 272 11.23 -6.12 1.42
N ASN A 273 11.33 -6.76 2.59
CA ASN A 273 12.41 -7.70 2.90
C ASN A 273 11.97 -9.17 2.71
N SER A 274 12.93 -10.09 2.62
CA SER A 274 12.64 -11.54 2.56
C SER A 274 11.82 -12.00 3.75
N ASN A 275 10.89 -12.93 3.50
CA ASN A 275 9.92 -13.47 4.46
C ASN A 275 8.90 -12.46 5.03
N SER A 276 8.91 -11.20 4.58
CA SER A 276 7.85 -10.24 4.90
C SER A 276 6.59 -10.52 4.08
N THR A 277 5.44 -10.11 4.63
CA THR A 277 4.16 -10.13 3.92
C THR A 277 3.55 -8.75 3.94
N GLY A 278 3.08 -8.28 2.80
CA GLY A 278 2.37 -7.02 2.67
C GLY A 278 1.10 -7.20 1.86
N THR A 279 0.00 -6.59 2.32
CA THR A 279 -1.28 -6.61 1.63
C THR A 279 -1.86 -5.21 1.55
N VAL A 280 -2.21 -4.77 0.33
CA VAL A 280 -2.88 -3.49 0.10
C VAL A 280 -4.20 -3.71 -0.64
N ILE A 281 -5.27 -3.10 -0.15
CA ILE A 281 -6.58 -3.10 -0.79
C ILE A 281 -6.98 -1.64 -1.09
N VAL A 282 -7.30 -1.34 -2.34
CA VAL A 282 -7.86 -0.05 -2.77
C VAL A 282 -9.26 -0.32 -3.32
N ASP A 283 -10.27 -0.06 -2.49
CA ASP A 283 -11.65 -0.49 -2.74
C ASP A 283 -12.64 0.67 -2.77
N GLY A 284 -13.55 0.65 -3.73
CA GLY A 284 -14.67 1.59 -3.78
C GLY A 284 -14.38 2.86 -4.59
N THR A 285 -15.46 3.45 -5.10
CA THR A 285 -15.39 4.64 -5.95
C THR A 285 -14.76 5.82 -5.22
N GLY A 286 -13.79 6.46 -5.88
CA GLY A 286 -13.10 7.63 -5.34
C GLY A 286 -11.93 7.29 -4.41
N SER A 287 -11.76 6.02 -4.03
CA SER A 287 -10.60 5.55 -3.27
C SER A 287 -9.37 5.54 -4.17
N THR A 288 -8.27 6.14 -3.73
CA THR A 288 -7.06 6.27 -4.56
C THR A 288 -5.78 6.00 -3.79
N TRP A 289 -4.83 5.32 -4.44
CA TRP A 289 -3.43 5.27 -4.02
C TRP A 289 -2.52 5.75 -5.16
N THR A 290 -1.76 6.82 -4.92
CA THR A 290 -0.91 7.45 -5.94
C THR A 290 0.53 7.47 -5.49
N ASN A 291 1.40 6.83 -6.26
CA ASN A 291 2.84 6.81 -6.04
C ASN A 291 3.48 7.70 -7.11
N ALA A 292 4.32 8.66 -6.71
CA ALA A 292 4.95 9.57 -7.68
C ALA A 292 5.96 8.88 -8.61
N SER A 293 6.56 7.77 -8.15
CA SER A 293 7.60 7.01 -8.85
C SER A 293 7.24 5.52 -8.91
N HIS A 294 8.02 4.64 -8.28
CA HIS A 294 7.84 3.19 -8.38
C HIS A 294 6.80 2.67 -7.39
N LEU A 295 6.10 1.61 -7.81
CA LEU A 295 5.32 0.75 -6.93
C LEU A 295 5.87 -0.68 -7.03
N PHE A 296 6.50 -1.15 -5.95
CA PHE A 296 6.99 -2.52 -5.83
C PHE A 296 5.96 -3.39 -5.10
N ILE A 297 5.60 -4.52 -5.68
CA ILE A 297 4.69 -5.51 -5.10
C ILE A 297 5.46 -6.82 -4.99
N GLY A 298 5.85 -7.19 -3.77
CA GLY A 298 6.80 -8.26 -3.54
C GLY A 298 8.20 -7.84 -3.97
N ASP A 299 8.87 -7.00 -3.17
CA ASP A 299 10.24 -6.56 -3.49
C ASP A 299 11.24 -7.71 -3.24
N GLN A 300 11.31 -8.19 -1.99
CA GLN A 300 12.02 -9.42 -1.60
C GLN A 300 11.11 -10.42 -0.88
N GLY A 301 9.91 -9.99 -0.46
CA GLY A 301 8.92 -10.82 0.23
C GLY A 301 7.72 -11.18 -0.64
N THR A 302 6.57 -11.41 0.01
CA THR A 302 5.29 -11.72 -0.64
C THR A 302 4.34 -10.53 -0.55
N GLY A 303 4.16 -9.81 -1.66
CA GLY A 303 3.29 -8.64 -1.73
C GLY A 303 2.00 -8.92 -2.49
N THR A 304 0.88 -8.40 -1.99
CA THR A 304 -0.44 -8.48 -2.63
C THR A 304 -1.08 -7.11 -2.76
N LEU A 305 -1.58 -6.78 -3.96
CA LEU A 305 -2.41 -5.61 -4.23
C LEU A 305 -3.77 -6.03 -4.80
N THR A 306 -4.86 -5.52 -4.23
CA THR A 306 -6.20 -5.63 -4.81
C THR A 306 -6.76 -4.25 -5.09
N VAL A 307 -7.25 -4.03 -6.31
CA VAL A 307 -7.94 -2.81 -6.72
C VAL A 307 -9.35 -3.19 -7.16
N SER A 308 -10.37 -2.76 -6.42
CA SER A 308 -11.74 -3.24 -6.59
C SER A 308 -12.82 -2.15 -6.49
N ASN A 309 -14.00 -2.45 -7.01
CA ASN A 309 -15.23 -1.64 -6.86
C ASN A 309 -15.07 -0.14 -7.23
N GLY A 310 -14.23 0.18 -8.22
CA GLY A 310 -13.99 1.56 -8.64
C GLY A 310 -12.78 2.24 -8.00
N GLY A 311 -11.97 1.50 -7.24
CA GLY A 311 -10.70 1.96 -6.68
C GLY A 311 -9.66 2.24 -7.76
N LYS A 312 -8.70 3.13 -7.46
CA LYS A 312 -7.69 3.54 -8.45
C LYS A 312 -6.28 3.55 -7.88
N VAL A 313 -5.35 2.97 -8.61
CA VAL A 313 -3.91 2.99 -8.31
C VAL A 313 -3.15 3.63 -9.47
N SER A 314 -2.15 4.44 -9.17
CA SER A 314 -1.24 4.95 -10.20
C SER A 314 0.19 5.09 -9.72
N ASN A 315 1.13 4.92 -10.66
CA ASN A 315 2.57 5.04 -10.45
C ASN A 315 3.31 5.25 -11.79
N LEU A 316 4.60 5.59 -11.73
CA LEU A 316 5.47 5.60 -12.90
C LEU A 316 5.81 4.16 -13.32
N SER A 317 6.43 3.37 -12.44
CA SER A 317 6.83 1.99 -12.76
C SER A 317 6.22 0.99 -11.78
N GLY A 318 5.37 0.10 -12.29
CA GLY A 318 4.76 -0.97 -11.50
C GLY A 318 5.58 -2.23 -11.64
N ILE A 319 5.97 -2.84 -10.52
CA ILE A 319 6.90 -3.97 -10.50
C ILE A 319 6.34 -5.05 -9.58
N LEU A 320 6.02 -6.23 -10.13
CA LEU A 320 5.58 -7.40 -9.36
C LEU A 320 6.69 -8.45 -9.33
N GLY A 321 7.07 -8.90 -8.14
CA GLY A 321 8.16 -9.86 -7.96
C GLY A 321 9.49 -9.26 -8.40
N ASN A 322 10.00 -8.29 -7.64
CA ASN A 322 11.16 -7.49 -8.05
C ASN A 322 12.45 -8.31 -8.10
N LEU A 323 12.80 -8.98 -7.00
CA LEU A 323 14.06 -9.71 -6.86
C LEU A 323 13.86 -11.23 -6.86
N ALA A 324 14.93 -11.98 -7.12
CA ALA A 324 14.88 -13.44 -7.15
C ALA A 324 14.33 -14.00 -5.83
N GLY A 325 13.37 -14.94 -5.93
CA GLY A 325 12.70 -15.55 -4.79
C GLY A 325 11.53 -14.73 -4.20
N SER A 326 11.31 -13.48 -4.64
CA SER A 326 10.15 -12.68 -4.24
C SER A 326 8.88 -13.07 -5.02
N SER A 327 7.72 -12.73 -4.47
CA SER A 327 6.42 -12.95 -5.11
C SER A 327 5.54 -11.70 -5.04
N GLY A 328 5.11 -11.20 -6.19
CA GLY A 328 4.18 -10.09 -6.32
C GLY A 328 2.88 -10.52 -6.99
N THR A 329 1.75 -10.25 -6.36
CA THR A 329 0.43 -10.52 -6.93
C THR A 329 -0.42 -9.24 -6.96
N ALA A 330 -1.03 -8.95 -8.10
CA ALA A 330 -2.00 -7.87 -8.22
C ALA A 330 -3.30 -8.34 -8.88
N THR A 331 -4.43 -7.87 -8.36
CA THR A 331 -5.76 -8.07 -8.94
C THR A 331 -6.43 -6.73 -9.18
N VAL A 332 -6.92 -6.49 -10.40
CA VAL A 332 -7.74 -5.32 -10.74
C VAL A 332 -9.11 -5.82 -11.18
N ASP A 333 -10.09 -5.67 -10.29
CA ASP A 333 -11.40 -6.30 -10.39
C ASP A 333 -12.54 -5.28 -10.39
N GLY A 334 -13.51 -5.47 -11.28
CA GLY A 334 -14.74 -4.69 -11.28
C GLY A 334 -14.69 -3.40 -12.11
N VAL A 335 -15.87 -2.98 -12.57
CA VAL A 335 -16.05 -1.79 -13.41
C VAL A 335 -15.55 -0.53 -12.69
N GLY A 336 -14.72 0.24 -13.40
CA GLY A 336 -14.17 1.50 -12.89
C GLY A 336 -12.91 1.34 -12.05
N SER A 337 -12.53 0.11 -11.70
CA SER A 337 -11.26 -0.19 -11.05
C SER A 337 -10.11 -0.02 -12.05
N THR A 338 -9.10 0.76 -11.70
CA THR A 338 -8.00 1.07 -12.62
C THR A 338 -6.63 1.01 -11.97
N TRP A 339 -5.65 0.49 -12.70
CA TRP A 339 -4.23 0.63 -12.38
C TRP A 339 -3.45 1.23 -13.55
N ALA A 340 -2.97 2.47 -13.38
CA ALA A 340 -2.25 3.21 -14.41
C ALA A 340 -0.74 3.24 -14.13
N ASN A 341 0.04 2.87 -15.14
CA ASN A 341 1.50 2.80 -15.11
C ASN A 341 2.10 3.54 -16.31
N ALA A 342 3.31 4.07 -16.19
CA ALA A 342 4.12 4.40 -17.36
C ALA A 342 4.87 3.15 -17.87
N ALA A 343 5.40 2.32 -16.98
CA ALA A 343 5.95 0.99 -17.30
C ALA A 343 5.42 -0.05 -16.30
N LEU A 344 5.19 -1.27 -16.78
CA LEU A 344 4.71 -2.38 -15.93
C LEU A 344 5.52 -3.64 -16.20
N ALA A 345 6.14 -4.19 -15.15
CA ALA A 345 6.83 -5.47 -15.18
C ALA A 345 6.15 -6.47 -14.23
N VAL A 346 5.56 -7.52 -14.81
CA VAL A 346 5.01 -8.66 -14.08
C VAL A 346 6.05 -9.77 -14.09
N GLY A 347 6.67 -10.03 -12.94
CA GLY A 347 7.82 -10.91 -12.83
C GLY A 347 9.06 -10.18 -13.32
N ASN A 348 9.61 -9.28 -12.50
CA ASN A 348 10.81 -8.52 -12.87
C ASN A 348 12.07 -9.37 -12.73
N GLY A 349 12.34 -9.86 -11.52
CA GLY A 349 13.41 -10.81 -11.21
C GLY A 349 12.93 -12.03 -10.42
N GLY A 350 11.73 -11.95 -9.83
CA GLY A 350 11.06 -13.03 -9.11
C GLY A 350 9.79 -13.49 -9.82
N PHE A 351 8.78 -13.86 -9.04
CA PHE A 351 7.48 -14.31 -9.52
C PHE A 351 6.46 -13.18 -9.49
N GLY A 352 5.85 -12.87 -10.64
CA GLY A 352 4.78 -11.89 -10.74
C GLY A 352 3.48 -12.49 -11.28
N THR A 353 2.36 -12.10 -10.69
CA THR A 353 1.02 -12.47 -11.16
C THR A 353 0.12 -11.25 -11.24
N LEU A 354 -0.48 -11.02 -12.40
CA LEU A 354 -1.49 -9.96 -12.61
C LEU A 354 -2.80 -10.57 -13.13
N THR A 355 -3.89 -10.30 -12.43
CA THR A 355 -5.24 -10.69 -12.85
C THR A 355 -6.10 -9.45 -13.07
N ILE A 356 -6.76 -9.36 -14.22
CA ILE A 356 -7.67 -8.27 -14.58
C ILE A 356 -9.03 -8.86 -14.91
N THR A 357 -10.03 -8.56 -14.09
CA THR A 357 -11.34 -9.25 -14.11
C THR A 357 -12.52 -8.29 -14.02
N ASN A 358 -13.69 -8.77 -14.45
CA ASN A 358 -15.00 -8.12 -14.23
C ASN A 358 -15.07 -6.63 -14.64
N GLY A 359 -14.36 -6.23 -15.70
CA GLY A 359 -14.36 -4.85 -16.19
C GLY A 359 -13.23 -3.96 -15.63
N GLY A 360 -12.28 -4.55 -14.89
CA GLY A 360 -11.07 -3.88 -14.41
C GLY A 360 -10.14 -3.47 -15.56
N LYS A 361 -9.35 -2.41 -15.36
CA LYS A 361 -8.48 -1.87 -16.42
C LYS A 361 -7.06 -1.59 -15.94
N VAL A 362 -6.08 -2.05 -16.71
CA VAL A 362 -4.66 -1.73 -16.51
C VAL A 362 -4.12 -1.01 -17.74
N THR A 363 -3.36 0.06 -17.52
CA THR A 363 -2.67 0.76 -18.60
C THR A 363 -1.17 0.86 -18.31
N SER A 364 -0.37 0.74 -19.35
CA SER A 364 1.08 0.94 -19.34
C SER A 364 1.53 1.61 -20.64
N SER A 365 2.68 2.27 -20.65
CA SER A 365 3.33 2.60 -21.94
C SER A 365 4.01 1.36 -22.49
N VAL A 366 4.86 0.73 -21.68
CA VAL A 366 5.50 -0.56 -21.99
C VAL A 366 5.11 -1.62 -20.95
N GLY A 367 4.85 -2.84 -21.41
CA GLY A 367 4.46 -3.97 -20.57
C GLY A 367 5.40 -5.15 -20.72
N TYR A 368 5.71 -5.82 -19.62
CA TYR A 368 6.50 -7.04 -19.57
C TYR A 368 5.81 -8.11 -18.71
N ALA A 369 5.80 -9.35 -19.19
CA ALA A 369 5.56 -10.54 -18.40
C ALA A 369 6.81 -11.43 -18.50
N GLY A 370 7.54 -11.60 -17.40
CA GLY A 370 8.84 -12.29 -17.37
C GLY A 370 9.96 -11.42 -17.96
N TYR A 371 10.37 -10.39 -17.23
CA TYR A 371 11.33 -9.39 -17.68
C TYR A 371 12.78 -9.88 -17.68
N ALA A 372 13.35 -10.20 -16.51
CA ALA A 372 14.76 -10.62 -16.39
C ALA A 372 14.94 -12.14 -16.48
N ALA A 373 16.17 -12.58 -16.76
CA ALA A 373 16.52 -14.00 -16.77
C ALA A 373 16.17 -14.68 -15.42
N GLY A 374 15.53 -15.85 -15.49
CA GLY A 374 15.08 -16.60 -14.31
C GLY A 374 13.78 -16.10 -13.66
N SER A 375 13.25 -14.95 -14.10
CA SER A 375 11.93 -14.46 -13.64
C SER A 375 10.77 -15.19 -14.31
N THR A 376 9.62 -15.18 -13.65
CA THR A 376 8.35 -15.69 -14.21
C THR A 376 7.26 -14.67 -14.04
N GLY A 377 6.65 -14.25 -15.15
CA GLY A 377 5.49 -13.36 -15.17
C GLY A 377 4.25 -14.05 -15.72
N THR A 378 3.13 -13.95 -15.01
CA THR A 378 1.84 -14.49 -15.45
C THR A 378 0.78 -13.40 -15.45
N VAL A 379 0.05 -13.27 -16.55
CA VAL A 379 -1.01 -12.28 -16.71
C VAL A 379 -2.28 -12.94 -17.22
N ALA A 380 -3.41 -12.68 -16.57
CA ALA A 380 -4.74 -13.08 -17.00
C ALA A 380 -5.63 -11.86 -17.19
N VAL A 381 -6.26 -11.74 -18.36
CA VAL A 381 -7.27 -10.73 -18.68
C VAL A 381 -8.57 -11.45 -19.00
N ASP A 382 -9.49 -11.46 -18.04
CA ASP A 382 -10.71 -12.27 -18.07
C ASP A 382 -11.96 -11.41 -17.94
N GLY A 383 -12.97 -11.71 -18.75
CA GLY A 383 -14.28 -11.11 -18.66
C GLY A 383 -14.46 -9.89 -19.56
N ASN A 384 -15.69 -9.71 -20.03
CA ASN A 384 -16.07 -8.59 -20.87
C ASN A 384 -15.76 -7.23 -20.20
N GLY A 385 -15.10 -6.35 -20.95
CA GLY A 385 -14.71 -5.02 -20.49
C GLY A 385 -13.41 -4.97 -19.67
N SER A 386 -12.86 -6.13 -19.29
CA SER A 386 -11.53 -6.21 -18.69
C SER A 386 -10.47 -5.94 -19.73
N SER A 387 -9.48 -5.11 -19.41
CA SER A 387 -8.47 -4.72 -20.40
C SER A 387 -7.08 -4.46 -19.86
N TRP A 388 -6.06 -4.84 -20.64
CA TRP A 388 -4.69 -4.35 -20.51
C TRP A 388 -4.27 -3.59 -21.77
N THR A 389 -4.05 -2.28 -21.65
CA THR A 389 -3.66 -1.42 -22.79
C THR A 389 -2.24 -0.91 -22.63
N ASN A 390 -1.41 -1.23 -23.62
CA ASN A 390 -0.04 -0.75 -23.77
C ASN A 390 0.02 0.26 -24.91
N THR A 391 0.54 1.47 -24.68
CA THR A 391 0.67 2.48 -25.76
C THR A 391 1.91 2.26 -26.64
N SER A 392 2.84 1.42 -26.19
CA SER A 392 4.05 0.98 -26.87
C SER A 392 4.14 -0.55 -26.83
N ASN A 393 5.32 -1.12 -26.62
CA ASN A 393 5.57 -2.55 -26.73
C ASN A 393 4.99 -3.37 -25.57
N LEU A 394 4.58 -4.59 -25.87
CA LEU A 394 4.24 -5.63 -24.91
C LEU A 394 5.12 -6.87 -25.16
N PHE A 395 5.85 -7.29 -24.13
CA PHE A 395 6.73 -8.44 -24.16
C PHE A 395 6.21 -9.56 -23.25
N ILE A 396 5.98 -10.74 -23.83
CA ILE A 396 5.62 -11.96 -23.12
C ILE A 396 6.83 -12.89 -23.19
N GLY A 397 7.59 -12.97 -22.10
CA GLY A 397 8.93 -13.57 -22.06
C GLY A 397 9.94 -12.66 -22.73
N ASP A 398 10.51 -11.70 -21.98
CA ASP A 398 11.56 -10.80 -22.48
C ASP A 398 12.93 -11.49 -22.40
N GLN A 399 13.50 -11.61 -21.20
CA GLN A 399 14.64 -12.48 -20.88
C GLN A 399 14.21 -13.69 -20.01
N GLY A 400 13.04 -13.60 -19.38
CA GLY A 400 12.50 -14.61 -18.49
C GLY A 400 11.42 -15.47 -19.15
N GLN A 401 10.57 -16.04 -18.30
CA GLN A 401 9.39 -16.80 -18.71
C GLN A 401 8.13 -15.95 -18.56
N GLY A 402 7.39 -15.74 -19.65
CA GLY A 402 6.16 -14.96 -19.65
C GLY A 402 4.96 -15.78 -20.11
N ALA A 403 3.83 -15.62 -19.41
CA ALA A 403 2.54 -16.17 -19.80
C ALA A 403 1.47 -15.09 -19.84
N LEU A 404 0.71 -15.01 -20.94
CA LEU A 404 -0.47 -14.17 -21.09
C LEU A 404 -1.68 -15.02 -21.47
N THR A 405 -2.77 -14.92 -20.70
CA THR A 405 -4.06 -15.53 -21.05
C THR A 405 -5.11 -14.43 -21.18
N ILE A 406 -5.82 -14.43 -22.31
CA ILE A 406 -6.94 -13.54 -22.58
C ILE A 406 -8.17 -14.42 -22.80
N LEU A 407 -9.16 -14.27 -21.94
CA LEU A 407 -10.36 -15.10 -21.94
C LEU A 407 -11.62 -14.33 -21.56
N GLY A 408 -12.79 -14.98 -21.73
CA GLY A 408 -14.06 -14.44 -21.24
C GLY A 408 -14.51 -13.10 -21.85
N GLY A 409 -13.96 -12.70 -23.00
CA GLY A 409 -14.22 -11.37 -23.58
C GLY A 409 -13.22 -10.28 -23.15
N GLY A 410 -12.11 -10.66 -22.52
CA GLY A 410 -11.02 -9.75 -22.17
C GLY A 410 -10.31 -9.17 -23.40
N ALA A 411 -9.70 -8.00 -23.25
CA ALA A 411 -9.03 -7.30 -24.35
C ALA A 411 -7.61 -6.87 -23.98
N VAL A 412 -6.65 -7.16 -24.85
CA VAL A 412 -5.28 -6.65 -24.74
C VAL A 412 -4.92 -5.86 -25.99
N SER A 413 -4.22 -4.73 -25.79
CA SER A 413 -3.68 -3.96 -26.90
C SER A 413 -2.25 -3.48 -26.66
N SER A 414 -1.50 -3.34 -27.75
CA SER A 414 -0.11 -2.87 -27.79
C SER A 414 0.21 -2.21 -29.12
N ALA A 415 1.32 -1.47 -29.19
CA ALA A 415 1.88 -1.07 -30.47
C ALA A 415 2.54 -2.27 -31.16
N ILE A 416 3.55 -2.86 -30.50
CA ILE A 416 4.23 -4.07 -30.93
C ILE A 416 4.02 -5.16 -29.88
N GLY A 417 3.68 -6.36 -30.33
CA GLY A 417 3.62 -7.55 -29.48
C GLY A 417 4.82 -8.44 -29.74
N THR A 418 5.47 -8.94 -28.69
CA THR A 418 6.58 -9.90 -28.80
C THR A 418 6.38 -11.04 -27.82
N ILE A 419 6.54 -12.27 -28.29
CA ILE A 419 6.46 -13.49 -27.49
C ILE A 419 7.81 -14.22 -27.62
N GLY A 420 8.57 -14.35 -26.53
CA GLY A 420 9.93 -14.89 -26.56
C GLY A 420 10.92 -13.94 -27.25
N ALA A 421 11.24 -12.82 -26.59
CA ALA A 421 11.96 -11.70 -27.17
C ALA A 421 13.46 -11.96 -27.35
N LEU A 422 14.15 -12.38 -26.29
CA LEU A 422 15.60 -12.55 -26.25
C LEU A 422 16.01 -14.03 -26.20
N THR A 423 17.28 -14.32 -26.43
CA THR A 423 17.81 -15.69 -26.38
C THR A 423 17.49 -16.34 -25.04
N ASP A 424 17.13 -17.63 -25.07
CA ASP A 424 16.69 -18.46 -23.92
C ASP A 424 15.39 -18.01 -23.22
N SER A 425 14.78 -16.89 -23.63
CA SER A 425 13.45 -16.48 -23.13
C SER A 425 12.35 -17.39 -23.65
N ILE A 426 11.30 -17.56 -22.84
CA ILE A 426 10.12 -18.37 -23.18
C ILE A 426 8.87 -17.51 -23.01
N GLY A 427 8.15 -17.31 -24.11
CA GLY A 427 6.87 -16.65 -24.11
C GLY A 427 5.73 -17.59 -24.49
N PHE A 428 4.61 -17.49 -23.76
CA PHE A 428 3.38 -18.21 -24.04
C PHE A 428 2.18 -17.27 -23.98
N ALA A 429 1.41 -17.16 -25.07
CA ALA A 429 0.17 -16.41 -25.09
C ALA A 429 -1.01 -17.29 -25.53
N THR A 430 -2.14 -17.15 -24.85
CA THR A 430 -3.41 -17.78 -25.24
C THR A 430 -4.50 -16.72 -25.35
N VAL A 431 -5.19 -16.69 -26.48
CA VAL A 431 -6.37 -15.86 -26.73
C VAL A 431 -7.52 -16.81 -27.03
N THR A 432 -8.44 -16.96 -26.07
CA THR A 432 -9.49 -17.98 -26.16
C THR A 432 -10.85 -17.49 -25.70
N GLY A 433 -11.91 -18.04 -26.29
CA GLY A 433 -13.29 -17.66 -25.98
C GLY A 433 -13.79 -16.48 -26.81
N SER A 434 -15.10 -16.47 -27.05
CA SER A 434 -15.78 -15.44 -27.84
C SER A 434 -15.56 -14.05 -27.26
N GLY A 435 -15.19 -13.10 -28.12
CA GLY A 435 -14.95 -11.70 -27.76
C GLY A 435 -13.58 -11.42 -27.14
N SER A 436 -12.77 -12.45 -26.84
CA SER A 436 -11.41 -12.27 -26.35
C SER A 436 -10.50 -11.76 -27.47
N THR A 437 -9.78 -10.67 -27.23
CA THR A 437 -9.00 -9.99 -28.29
C THR A 437 -7.57 -9.65 -27.88
N TRP A 438 -6.63 -9.78 -28.82
CA TRP A 438 -5.33 -9.13 -28.76
C TRP A 438 -5.06 -8.33 -30.04
N THR A 439 -4.95 -7.01 -29.91
CA THR A 439 -4.75 -6.09 -31.04
C THR A 439 -3.42 -5.37 -30.94
N ASN A 440 -2.58 -5.51 -31.95
CA ASN A 440 -1.35 -4.73 -32.12
C ASN A 440 -1.54 -3.71 -33.24
N SER A 441 -1.18 -2.44 -33.02
CA SER A 441 -1.25 -1.44 -34.09
C SER A 441 -0.11 -1.55 -35.11
N SER A 442 0.97 -2.24 -34.74
CA SER A 442 2.13 -2.59 -35.56
C SER A 442 2.36 -4.11 -35.49
N ASP A 443 3.61 -4.56 -35.35
CA ASP A 443 3.98 -5.95 -35.62
C ASP A 443 3.72 -6.88 -34.44
N LEU A 444 3.57 -8.17 -34.76
CA LEU A 444 3.54 -9.26 -33.79
C LEU A 444 4.66 -10.25 -34.11
N PHE A 445 5.56 -10.45 -33.14
CA PHE A 445 6.64 -11.43 -33.21
C PHE A 445 6.34 -12.61 -32.29
N VAL A 446 6.36 -13.82 -32.85
CA VAL A 446 6.22 -15.08 -32.10
C VAL A 446 7.51 -15.87 -32.26
N GLY A 447 8.32 -15.88 -31.20
CA GLY A 447 9.71 -16.30 -31.24
C GLY A 447 10.56 -15.27 -31.98
N ASP A 448 10.95 -14.17 -31.33
CA ASP A 448 11.83 -13.17 -31.92
C ASP A 448 13.29 -13.66 -31.94
N SER A 449 13.97 -13.64 -30.78
CA SER A 449 15.26 -14.31 -30.58
C SER A 449 15.16 -15.54 -29.67
N GLY A 450 14.04 -15.69 -28.95
CA GLY A 450 13.78 -16.79 -28.01
C GLY A 450 12.78 -17.80 -28.55
N SER A 451 12.05 -18.44 -27.63
CA SER A 451 10.96 -19.36 -27.93
C SER A 451 9.61 -18.71 -27.65
N GLY A 452 8.75 -18.60 -28.67
CA GLY A 452 7.42 -18.03 -28.54
C GLY A 452 6.31 -18.98 -28.98
N THR A 453 5.24 -19.05 -28.20
CA THR A 453 4.02 -19.79 -28.53
C THR A 453 2.79 -18.89 -28.44
N LEU A 454 1.96 -18.89 -29.48
CA LEU A 454 0.65 -18.25 -29.49
C LEU A 454 -0.44 -19.28 -29.81
N LEU A 455 -1.43 -19.38 -28.93
CA LEU A 455 -2.66 -20.14 -29.14
C LEU A 455 -3.84 -19.17 -29.35
N VAL A 456 -4.57 -19.34 -30.44
CA VAL A 456 -5.83 -18.64 -30.72
C VAL A 456 -6.92 -19.67 -30.85
N GLY A 457 -7.80 -19.75 -29.85
CA GLY A 457 -8.76 -20.85 -29.69
C GLY A 457 -10.20 -20.39 -29.46
N SER A 458 -11.17 -21.26 -29.70
CA SER A 458 -12.55 -21.10 -29.22
C SER A 458 -13.20 -19.73 -29.48
N GLY A 459 -12.95 -19.11 -30.63
CA GLY A 459 -13.51 -17.80 -30.99
C GLY A 459 -12.66 -16.58 -30.62
N GLY A 460 -11.41 -16.79 -30.18
CA GLY A 460 -10.46 -15.70 -29.90
C GLY A 460 -10.00 -14.98 -31.18
N VAL A 461 -9.64 -13.70 -31.05
CA VAL A 461 -9.26 -12.86 -32.19
C VAL A 461 -7.94 -12.16 -31.94
N VAL A 462 -6.98 -12.35 -32.85
CA VAL A 462 -5.70 -11.63 -32.84
C VAL A 462 -5.57 -10.80 -34.11
N SER A 463 -5.09 -9.56 -33.98
CA SER A 463 -4.78 -8.73 -35.14
C SER A 463 -3.52 -7.88 -34.97
N ASN A 464 -2.83 -7.63 -36.07
CA ASN A 464 -1.59 -6.85 -36.13
C ASN A 464 -1.32 -6.37 -37.56
N ALA A 465 -0.29 -5.52 -37.75
CA ALA A 465 0.17 -5.09 -39.06
C ALA A 465 0.93 -6.22 -39.77
N SER A 466 2.15 -6.52 -39.35
CA SER A 466 2.95 -7.63 -39.89
C SER A 466 3.17 -8.70 -38.83
N GLY A 467 3.09 -9.97 -39.23
CA GLY A 467 3.31 -11.12 -38.36
C GLY A 467 4.63 -11.82 -38.70
N ASN A 468 5.41 -12.19 -37.68
CA ASN A 468 6.64 -12.95 -37.85
C ASN A 468 6.69 -14.12 -36.87
N ILE A 469 6.87 -15.34 -37.38
CA ILE A 469 7.01 -16.56 -36.59
C ILE A 469 8.44 -17.09 -36.76
N GLY A 470 9.24 -17.15 -35.70
CA GLY A 470 10.66 -17.50 -35.79
C GLY A 470 11.46 -16.41 -36.52
N ALA A 471 11.55 -15.23 -35.92
CA ALA A 471 12.01 -14.02 -36.59
C ALA A 471 13.54 -13.96 -36.76
N LYS A 472 14.34 -14.39 -35.78
CA LYS A 472 15.82 -14.35 -35.84
C LYS A 472 16.45 -15.74 -35.87
N ALA A 473 17.73 -15.81 -36.28
CA ALA A 473 18.48 -17.06 -36.30
C ALA A 473 18.50 -17.72 -34.90
N GLY A 474 18.21 -19.03 -34.85
CA GLY A 474 18.12 -19.79 -33.60
C GLY A 474 16.80 -19.64 -32.81
N SER A 475 15.93 -18.71 -33.18
CA SER A 475 14.61 -18.56 -32.55
C SER A 475 13.63 -19.66 -32.97
N THR A 476 12.64 -19.93 -32.11
CA THR A 476 11.53 -20.85 -32.40
C THR A 476 10.20 -20.16 -32.15
N GLY A 477 9.36 -20.10 -33.18
CA GLY A 477 8.00 -19.58 -33.10
C GLY A 477 6.97 -20.65 -33.43
N PHE A 478 5.89 -20.70 -32.65
CA PHE A 478 4.76 -21.57 -32.90
C PHE A 478 3.44 -20.80 -32.74
N VAL A 479 2.60 -20.84 -33.77
CA VAL A 479 1.23 -20.28 -33.72
C VAL A 479 0.23 -21.37 -34.07
N PHE A 480 -0.79 -21.54 -33.22
CA PHE A 480 -1.91 -22.44 -33.46
C PHE A 480 -3.24 -21.68 -33.44
N VAL A 481 -3.94 -21.67 -34.57
CA VAL A 481 -5.27 -21.05 -34.71
C VAL A 481 -6.29 -22.17 -34.89
N ASP A 482 -7.07 -22.43 -33.84
CA ASP A 482 -7.93 -23.60 -33.74
C ASP A 482 -9.38 -23.26 -33.37
N GLY A 483 -10.32 -23.91 -34.04
CA GLY A 483 -11.74 -23.79 -33.75
C GLY A 483 -12.46 -22.69 -34.53
N ALA A 484 -13.75 -22.92 -34.79
CA ALA A 484 -14.59 -22.00 -35.53
C ALA A 484 -14.66 -20.63 -34.84
N GLY A 485 -14.48 -19.57 -35.64
CA GLY A 485 -14.48 -18.18 -35.16
C GLY A 485 -13.14 -17.71 -34.59
N SER A 486 -12.16 -18.59 -34.40
CA SER A 486 -10.80 -18.21 -34.03
C SER A 486 -10.10 -17.57 -35.23
N THR A 487 -9.58 -16.36 -35.07
CA THR A 487 -8.99 -15.61 -36.20
C THR A 487 -7.66 -14.97 -35.84
N TRP A 488 -6.73 -15.00 -36.78
CA TRP A 488 -5.52 -14.17 -36.77
C TRP A 488 -5.42 -13.36 -38.07
N THR A 489 -5.51 -12.04 -37.95
CA THR A 489 -5.51 -11.13 -39.12
C THR A 489 -4.29 -10.22 -39.10
N ASN A 490 -3.47 -10.33 -40.14
CA ASN A 490 -2.38 -9.41 -40.43
C ASN A 490 -2.86 -8.46 -41.54
N SER A 491 -2.75 -7.14 -41.37
CA SER A 491 -3.11 -6.21 -42.45
C SER A 491 -2.03 -6.12 -43.54
N SER A 492 -0.81 -6.54 -43.22
CA SER A 492 0.35 -6.59 -44.11
C SER A 492 0.89 -8.02 -44.24
N ASN A 493 2.22 -8.20 -44.16
CA ASN A 493 2.89 -9.45 -44.47
C ASN A 493 2.86 -10.43 -43.29
N LEU A 494 2.91 -11.73 -43.61
CA LEU A 494 3.13 -12.80 -42.64
C LEU A 494 4.34 -13.64 -43.05
N ALA A 495 5.38 -13.68 -42.20
CA ALA A 495 6.53 -14.55 -42.37
C ALA A 495 6.46 -15.75 -41.42
N VAL A 496 6.58 -16.97 -41.95
CA VAL A 496 6.66 -18.21 -41.19
C VAL A 496 8.06 -18.81 -41.37
N GLY A 497 8.89 -18.74 -40.34
CA GLY A 497 10.32 -19.03 -40.41
C GLY A 497 11.04 -17.97 -41.23
N ASP A 498 11.27 -16.78 -40.67
CA ASP A 498 11.99 -15.71 -41.37
C ASP A 498 13.50 -16.02 -41.40
N PHE A 499 14.19 -15.87 -40.26
CA PHE A 499 15.55 -16.35 -40.06
C PHE A 499 15.63 -17.58 -39.14
N GLY A 500 14.57 -17.86 -38.36
CA GLY A 500 14.52 -18.94 -37.40
C GLY A 500 13.65 -20.12 -37.84
N THR A 501 13.17 -20.89 -36.86
CA THR A 501 12.18 -21.95 -37.07
C THR A 501 10.79 -21.42 -36.74
N GLY A 502 9.90 -21.34 -37.72
CA GLY A 502 8.52 -20.92 -37.54
C GLY A 502 7.53 -22.00 -37.94
N THR A 503 6.52 -22.22 -37.09
CA THR A 503 5.41 -23.13 -37.39
C THR A 503 4.08 -22.40 -37.24
N LEU A 504 3.23 -22.49 -38.26
CA LEU A 504 1.84 -22.07 -38.23
C LEU A 504 0.93 -23.29 -38.43
N ALA A 505 0.05 -23.56 -37.49
CA ALA A 505 -0.99 -24.57 -37.63
C ALA A 505 -2.39 -23.92 -37.56
N ILE A 506 -3.25 -24.29 -38.50
CA ILE A 506 -4.62 -23.80 -38.62
C ILE A 506 -5.55 -25.00 -38.68
N SER A 507 -6.50 -25.09 -37.75
CA SER A 507 -7.32 -26.30 -37.58
C SER A 507 -8.75 -26.00 -37.12
N HIS A 508 -9.64 -26.99 -37.28
CA HIS A 508 -11.04 -27.00 -36.86
C HIS A 508 -11.86 -25.73 -37.17
N GLY A 509 -11.64 -25.11 -38.33
CA GLY A 509 -12.35 -23.89 -38.73
C GLY A 509 -11.66 -22.58 -38.35
N GLY A 510 -10.41 -22.65 -37.89
CA GLY A 510 -9.57 -21.48 -37.66
C GLY A 510 -9.24 -20.73 -38.95
N VAL A 511 -9.02 -19.42 -38.83
CA VAL A 511 -8.82 -18.54 -40.00
C VAL A 511 -7.59 -17.65 -39.82
N VAL A 512 -6.69 -17.68 -40.78
CA VAL A 512 -5.55 -16.74 -40.86
C VAL A 512 -5.67 -15.91 -42.14
N LYS A 513 -5.44 -14.59 -42.02
CA LYS A 513 -5.46 -13.64 -43.14
C LYS A 513 -4.23 -12.75 -43.13
N ASN A 514 -3.70 -12.45 -44.30
CA ASN A 514 -2.62 -11.50 -44.55
C ASN A 514 -2.68 -10.97 -45.99
N SER A 515 -1.83 -10.00 -46.34
CA SER A 515 -1.73 -9.44 -47.71
C SER A 515 -0.65 -10.09 -48.57
N SER A 516 0.39 -10.64 -47.93
CA SER A 516 1.45 -11.42 -48.58
C SER A 516 2.09 -12.35 -47.56
N ALA A 517 2.53 -13.53 -47.99
CA ALA A 517 3.12 -14.54 -47.12
C ALA A 517 4.48 -15.02 -47.65
N VAL A 518 5.40 -15.29 -46.73
CA VAL A 518 6.66 -15.97 -47.02
C VAL A 518 6.85 -17.11 -46.02
N ILE A 519 7.28 -18.27 -46.51
CA ILE A 519 7.55 -19.47 -45.69
C ILE A 519 9.01 -19.87 -45.94
N GLY A 520 9.82 -19.91 -44.88
CA GLY A 520 11.27 -20.18 -44.99
C GLY A 520 11.99 -19.07 -45.76
N ALA A 521 12.02 -17.86 -45.22
CA ALA A 521 12.39 -16.65 -45.98
C ALA A 521 13.89 -16.51 -46.24
N LYS A 522 14.75 -17.00 -45.33
CA LYS A 522 16.20 -16.82 -45.39
C LYS A 522 16.95 -18.16 -45.43
N ALA A 523 18.23 -18.11 -45.76
CA ALA A 523 19.10 -19.28 -45.68
C ALA A 523 19.07 -19.86 -44.24
N ASP A 524 19.04 -21.19 -44.14
CA ASP A 524 18.99 -21.95 -42.88
C ASP A 524 17.73 -21.73 -42.01
N SER A 525 16.76 -20.93 -42.46
CA SER A 525 15.44 -20.81 -41.83
C SER A 525 14.56 -22.02 -42.16
N THR A 526 13.62 -22.33 -41.27
CA THR A 526 12.60 -23.38 -41.50
C THR A 526 11.22 -22.82 -41.25
N GLY A 527 10.39 -22.76 -42.29
CA GLY A 527 8.97 -22.43 -42.19
C GLY A 527 8.11 -23.65 -42.43
N THR A 528 7.19 -23.96 -41.52
CA THR A 528 6.21 -25.05 -41.67
C THR A 528 4.80 -24.53 -41.49
N VAL A 529 3.89 -24.89 -42.39
CA VAL A 529 2.47 -24.51 -42.29
C VAL A 529 1.57 -25.73 -42.46
N PHE A 530 0.60 -25.86 -41.55
CA PHE A 530 -0.47 -26.86 -41.58
C PHE A 530 -1.82 -26.14 -41.70
N VAL A 531 -2.62 -26.52 -42.69
CA VAL A 531 -4.02 -26.10 -42.82
C VAL A 531 -4.86 -27.36 -42.91
N GLU A 532 -5.47 -27.73 -41.79
CA GLU A 532 -6.07 -29.05 -41.59
C GLU A 532 -7.50 -28.93 -41.10
N ASN A 533 -8.27 -30.01 -41.25
CA ASN A 533 -9.68 -30.10 -40.85
C ASN A 533 -10.62 -29.16 -41.63
N ALA A 534 -11.91 -29.52 -41.65
CA ALA A 534 -12.90 -28.81 -42.45
C ALA A 534 -13.09 -27.36 -41.98
N GLY A 535 -13.15 -26.43 -42.93
CA GLY A 535 -13.42 -25.01 -42.68
C GLY A 535 -12.21 -24.16 -42.29
N SER A 536 -11.05 -24.78 -42.05
CA SER A 536 -9.81 -24.04 -41.78
C SER A 536 -9.32 -23.32 -43.03
N THR A 537 -8.92 -22.05 -42.91
CA THR A 537 -8.49 -21.27 -44.07
C THR A 537 -7.26 -20.41 -43.78
N TRP A 538 -6.40 -20.32 -44.79
CA TRP A 538 -5.38 -19.29 -44.89
C TRP A 538 -5.60 -18.50 -46.18
N THR A 539 -5.81 -17.19 -46.08
CA THR A 539 -5.97 -16.30 -47.23
C THR A 539 -4.85 -15.28 -47.25
N ASN A 540 -4.17 -15.16 -48.39
CA ASN A 540 -3.09 -14.21 -48.62
C ASN A 540 -3.34 -13.32 -49.84
#